data_AF-A0A314LFW8-F1
#
_entry.id   AF-A0A314LFW8-F1
#
_cell.length_a   1.000
_cell.length_b   1.000
_cell.length_c   1.000
_cell.angle_alpha   90.00
_cell.angle_beta   90.00
_cell.angle_gamma   90.00
#
_symmetry.space_group_name_H-M   'P 1'
#
loop_
_entity.id
_entity.type
_entity.pdbx_description
1 polymer ?
#
loop_
_entity_poly.entity_id
_entity_poly.type
_entity_poly.pdbx_seq_one_letter_code
_entity_poly.pdbx_strand_id
1 'polypeptide(L)'
;MRGGGKVDASAEIVFSGKAQPGVTASDVNVDEVRMVIDEGQDAFGFPGRNELINGKAAVIGFLLLLDFELLTGKGLLKGTGFLDFIYSVTDASLLSIHKFLLPLPLSSLFLFF
;
A
#
# COMPACT_ATOMS: atom_id res chain seq x y z
N MET A 1 -12.36 -62.21 35.96
CA MET A 1 -12.74 -61.78 34.59
C MET A 1 -12.41 -60.29 34.43
N ARG A 2 -11.46 -60.00 33.53
CA ARG A 2 -11.36 -58.89 32.56
C ARG A 2 -11.83 -57.45 32.89
N GLY A 3 -10.91 -56.50 32.66
CA GLY A 3 -11.15 -55.12 32.22
C GLY A 3 -10.90 -54.08 33.34
N GLY A 4 -9.92 -53.19 33.29
CA GLY A 4 -9.40 -52.44 32.15
C GLY A 4 -9.85 -50.99 32.28
N GLY A 5 -9.16 -50.19 33.09
CA GLY A 5 -9.37 -48.75 33.23
C GLY A 5 -8.02 -48.06 33.41
N LYS A 6 -7.48 -47.49 32.32
CA LYS A 6 -6.34 -46.58 32.37
C LYS A 6 -6.79 -45.34 33.16
N VAL A 7 -6.11 -45.05 34.26
CA VAL A 7 -6.24 -43.77 34.96
C VAL A 7 -4.82 -43.20 35.07
N ASP A 8 -4.51 -42.41 34.05
CA ASP A 8 -3.65 -41.23 34.03
C ASP A 8 -2.37 -41.26 34.86
N ALA A 9 -1.26 -41.45 34.14
CA ALA A 9 0.09 -41.16 34.61
C ALA A 9 0.17 -39.69 35.03
N SER A 10 -0.06 -39.44 36.32
CA SER A 10 0.18 -38.14 36.94
C SER A 10 1.70 -37.96 37.01
N ALA A 11 2.23 -37.00 36.26
CA ALA A 11 3.62 -36.57 36.42
C ALA A 11 3.74 -35.90 37.79
N GLU A 12 4.13 -36.67 38.80
CA GLU A 12 4.49 -36.14 40.10
C GLU A 12 5.81 -35.36 39.96
N ILE A 13 5.71 -34.03 39.99
CA ILE A 13 6.89 -33.16 40.09
C ILE A 13 7.33 -33.21 41.55
N VAL A 14 8.29 -34.09 41.85
CA VAL A 14 8.97 -34.12 43.16
C VAL A 14 9.85 -32.89 43.26
N PHE A 15 9.30 -31.80 43.79
CA PHE A 15 10.05 -30.58 44.07
C PHE A 15 10.61 -30.62 45.49
N SER A 16 11.84 -31.12 45.62
CA SER A 16 12.61 -31.09 46.87
C SER A 16 13.36 -29.75 46.99
N GLY A 17 12.61 -28.68 47.23
CA GLY A 17 13.17 -27.33 47.38
C GLY A 17 12.14 -26.37 47.95
N LYS A 18 12.57 -25.35 48.69
CA LYS A 18 11.69 -24.26 49.12
C LYS A 18 11.22 -23.51 47.88
N ALA A 19 9.94 -23.59 47.54
CA ALA A 19 9.37 -22.84 46.42
C ALA A 19 9.38 -21.35 46.78
N GLN A 20 10.17 -20.56 46.05
CA GLN A 20 10.14 -19.10 46.15
C GLN A 20 8.90 -18.59 45.39
N PRO A 21 7.96 -17.92 46.06
CA PRO A 21 6.80 -17.34 45.40
C PRO A 21 7.28 -16.29 44.38
N GLY A 22 6.86 -16.44 43.12
CA GLY A 22 7.15 -15.47 42.05
C GLY A 22 7.93 -16.03 40.86
N VAL A 23 8.49 -17.23 40.93
CA VAL A 23 9.15 -17.87 39.77
C VAL A 23 8.36 -19.11 39.37
N THR A 24 7.48 -18.96 38.39
CA THR A 24 6.82 -20.08 37.72
C THR A 24 7.67 -20.50 36.51
N ALA A 25 7.60 -21.77 36.09
CA ALA A 25 8.29 -22.27 34.89
C ALA A 25 7.85 -21.59 33.56
N SER A 26 6.91 -20.64 33.64
CA SER A 26 6.47 -19.74 32.59
C SER A 26 7.19 -18.38 32.61
N ASP A 27 8.08 -18.13 33.57
CA ASP A 27 8.99 -16.97 33.57
C ASP A 27 10.16 -17.24 32.61
N VAL A 28 9.79 -17.50 31.36
CA VAL A 28 10.73 -17.44 30.25
C VAL A 28 10.93 -15.95 30.03
N ASN A 29 12.14 -15.46 30.30
CA ASN A 29 12.58 -14.15 29.86
C ASN A 29 12.64 -14.15 28.33
N VAL A 30 11.47 -14.13 27.69
CA VAL A 30 11.34 -13.91 26.26
C VAL A 30 11.59 -12.42 26.11
N ASP A 31 12.81 -12.06 25.73
CA ASP A 31 13.03 -10.77 25.10
C ASP A 31 12.05 -10.71 23.94
N GLU A 32 11.01 -9.89 24.07
CA GLU A 32 10.04 -9.67 23.00
C GLU A 32 10.84 -9.39 21.74
N VAL A 33 10.63 -10.20 20.70
CA VAL A 33 11.26 -9.96 19.41
C VAL A 33 10.66 -8.67 18.86
N ARG A 34 11.27 -7.55 19.22
CA ARG A 34 10.93 -6.25 18.65
C ARG A 34 11.37 -6.29 17.20
N MET A 35 10.48 -5.87 16.31
CA MET A 35 10.88 -5.59 14.94
C MET A 35 11.91 -4.46 15.02
N VAL A 36 13.19 -4.81 14.84
CA VAL A 36 14.26 -3.82 14.72
C VAL A 36 14.13 -3.24 13.31
N ILE A 37 13.28 -2.24 13.17
CA ILE A 37 13.26 -1.39 11.98
C ILE A 37 14.41 -0.42 12.17
N ASP A 38 15.49 -0.60 11.41
CA ASP A 38 16.54 0.41 11.31
C ASP A 38 16.00 1.57 10.45
N GLU A 39 15.29 2.51 11.09
CA GLU A 39 14.82 3.76 10.47
C GLU A 39 15.98 4.67 10.03
N GLY A 40 17.22 4.34 10.41
CA GLY A 40 18.43 5.07 10.04
C GLY A 40 19.01 4.67 8.69
N GLN A 41 18.55 3.56 8.09
CA GLN A 41 18.84 3.26 6.70
C GLN A 41 17.80 3.97 5.82
N ASP A 42 18.23 5.02 5.11
CA ASP A 42 17.49 5.75 4.06
C ASP A 42 17.05 4.85 2.86
N ALA A 43 16.94 3.54 3.06
CA ALA A 43 16.74 2.54 2.04
C ALA A 43 15.25 2.35 1.66
N PHE A 44 14.29 2.73 2.51
CA PHE A 44 12.87 2.71 2.15
C PHE A 44 11.99 3.62 3.03
N GLY A 45 11.29 4.57 2.40
CA GLY A 45 10.35 5.48 3.06
C GLY A 45 10.86 6.91 3.24
N PHE A 46 9.95 7.85 3.46
CA PHE A 46 10.32 9.23 3.79
C PHE A 46 10.64 9.32 5.29
N PRO A 47 11.71 10.02 5.72
CA PRO A 47 11.95 10.27 7.13
C PRO A 47 10.74 10.95 7.77
N GLY A 48 10.45 10.70 9.05
CA GLY A 48 9.22 11.22 9.71
C GLY A 48 9.02 12.74 9.60
N ARG A 49 10.11 13.52 9.50
CA ARG A 49 10.03 14.96 9.20
C ARG A 49 9.44 15.24 7.81
N ASN A 50 9.84 14.49 6.79
CA ASN A 50 9.40 14.66 5.40
C ASN A 50 7.95 14.22 5.24
N GLU A 51 7.54 13.16 5.93
CA GLU A 51 6.13 12.73 5.99
C GLU A 51 5.22 13.83 6.57
N LEU A 52 5.65 14.46 7.67
CA LEU A 52 4.90 15.55 8.29
C LEU A 52 4.80 16.78 7.39
N ILE A 53 5.87 17.13 6.68
CA ILE A 53 5.88 18.28 5.76
C ILE A 53 4.96 18.00 4.56
N ASN A 54 5.08 16.82 3.96
CA ASN A 54 4.26 16.40 2.82
C ASN A 54 2.78 16.29 3.21
N GLY A 55 2.48 15.74 4.39
CA GLY A 55 1.12 15.66 4.92
C GLY A 55 0.49 17.04 5.13
N LYS A 56 1.23 18.00 5.70
CA LYS A 56 0.74 19.38 5.87
C LYS A 56 0.50 20.07 4.52
N ALA A 57 1.41 19.90 3.57
CA ALA A 57 1.24 20.43 2.22
C ALA A 57 0.01 19.85 1.53
N ALA A 58 -0.24 18.54 1.69
CA ALA A 58 -1.42 17.88 1.14
C ALA A 58 -2.72 18.42 1.74
N VAL A 59 -2.78 18.65 3.06
CA VAL A 59 -3.96 19.23 3.72
C VAL A 59 -4.23 20.65 3.21
N ILE A 60 -3.21 21.50 3.13
CA ILE A 60 -3.35 22.87 2.61
C ILE A 60 -3.81 22.84 1.13
N GLY A 61 -3.17 22.00 0.31
CA GLY A 61 -3.55 21.83 -1.09
C GLY A 61 -5.00 21.37 -1.24
N PHE A 62 -5.44 20.40 -0.42
CA PHE A 62 -6.80 19.91 -0.45
C PHE A 62 -7.83 20.97 -0.04
N LEU A 63 -7.55 21.77 0.99
CA LEU A 63 -8.43 22.88 1.37
C LEU A 63 -8.56 23.92 0.26
N LEU A 64 -7.45 24.28 -0.39
CA LEU A 64 -7.48 25.17 -1.55
C LEU A 64 -8.28 24.57 -2.71
N LEU A 65 -8.20 23.26 -2.95
CA LEU A 65 -9.02 22.59 -3.98
C LEU A 65 -10.51 22.74 -3.67
N LEU A 66 -10.92 22.55 -2.42
CA LEU A 66 -12.31 22.72 -1.99
C LEU A 66 -12.76 24.18 -2.16
N ASP A 67 -11.95 25.15 -1.75
CA ASP A 67 -12.27 26.57 -1.91
C ASP A 67 -12.40 26.96 -3.40
N PHE A 68 -11.49 26.51 -4.26
CA PHE A 68 -11.56 26.74 -5.70
C PHE A 68 -12.81 26.11 -6.31
N GLU A 69 -13.14 24.88 -5.93
CA GLU A 69 -14.33 24.19 -6.42
C GLU A 69 -15.61 24.89 -5.94
N LEU A 70 -15.67 25.34 -4.69
CA LEU A 70 -16.80 26.08 -4.14
C LEU A 70 -17.03 27.42 -4.86
N LEU A 71 -15.96 28.17 -5.14
CA LEU A 71 -16.05 29.48 -5.79
C LEU A 71 -16.35 29.39 -7.30
N THR A 72 -15.83 28.36 -7.99
CA THR A 72 -15.94 28.25 -9.45
C THR A 72 -17.01 27.26 -9.93
N GLY A 73 -17.47 26.36 -9.06
CA GLY A 73 -18.41 25.28 -9.39
C GLY A 73 -17.84 24.24 -10.37
N LYS A 74 -16.52 24.22 -10.59
CA LYS A 74 -15.84 23.32 -11.51
C LYS A 74 -14.66 22.68 -10.77
N GLY A 75 -14.50 21.36 -10.89
CA GLY A 75 -13.31 20.68 -10.35
C GLY A 75 -12.02 21.23 -10.96
N LEU A 76 -10.92 21.24 -10.18
CA LEU A 76 -9.65 21.89 -10.54
C LEU A 76 -9.16 21.54 -11.95
N LEU A 77 -9.21 20.26 -12.33
CA LEU A 77 -8.68 19.79 -13.61
C LEU A 77 -9.41 20.40 -14.81
N LYS A 78 -10.72 20.66 -14.65
CA LYS A 78 -11.52 21.35 -15.66
C LYS A 78 -11.41 22.87 -15.51
N GLY A 79 -11.33 23.37 -14.29
CA GLY A 79 -11.20 24.81 -14.00
C GLY A 79 -9.87 25.42 -14.49
N THR A 80 -8.79 24.64 -14.50
CA THR A 80 -7.45 25.05 -14.95
C THR A 80 -7.20 24.82 -16.44
N GLY A 81 -8.12 24.17 -17.16
CA GLY A 81 -7.90 23.75 -18.56
C GLY A 81 -6.93 22.57 -18.71
N PHE A 82 -6.49 21.95 -17.60
CA PHE A 82 -5.60 20.79 -17.64
C PHE A 82 -6.24 19.58 -18.34
N LEU A 83 -7.56 19.39 -18.17
CA LEU A 83 -8.30 18.35 -18.89
C LEU A 83 -8.21 18.56 -20.41
N ASP A 84 -8.39 19.80 -20.87
CA ASP A 84 -8.33 20.15 -22.29
C ASP A 84 -6.92 19.95 -22.85
N PHE A 85 -5.89 20.23 -22.06
CA PHE A 85 -4.51 19.91 -22.40
C PHE A 85 -4.29 18.40 -22.59
N ILE A 86 -4.68 17.56 -21.63
CA ILE A 86 -4.53 16.10 -21.73
C ILE A 86 -5.28 15.54 -22.93
N TYR A 87 -6.51 16.01 -23.18
CA TYR A 87 -7.26 15.61 -24.37
C TYR A 87 -6.58 16.05 -25.66
N SER A 88 -6.05 17.28 -25.72
CA SER A 88 -5.34 17.75 -26.92
C SER A 88 -4.11 16.91 -27.27
N VAL A 89 -3.34 16.47 -26.25
CA VAL A 89 -2.16 15.62 -26.44
C VAL A 89 -2.59 14.20 -26.85
N THR A 90 -3.65 13.68 -26.24
CA THR A 90 -4.18 12.34 -26.54
C THR A 90 -4.75 12.26 -27.95
N ASP A 91 -5.54 13.25 -28.37
CA ASP A 91 -6.14 13.31 -29.71
C ASP A 91 -5.08 13.47 -30.80
N ALA A 92 -4.06 14.30 -30.57
CA ALA A 92 -2.92 14.42 -31.48
C ALA A 92 -2.17 13.09 -31.66
N SER A 93 -2.02 12.32 -30.56
CA SER A 93 -1.36 11.02 -30.57
C SER A 93 -2.20 9.95 -31.29
N LEU A 94 -3.51 9.91 -31.03
CA LEU A 94 -4.44 9.00 -31.70
C LEU A 94 -4.59 9.30 -33.20
N LEU A 95 -4.61 10.57 -33.59
CA LEU A 95 -4.64 10.97 -35.00
C LEU A 95 -3.33 10.58 -35.72
N SER A 96 -2.19 10.64 -35.02
CA SER A 96 -0.90 10.18 -35.55
C SER A 96 -0.87 8.66 -35.75
N ILE A 97 -1.46 7.88 -34.83
CA ILE A 97 -1.57 6.42 -34.94
C ILE A 97 -2.55 6.04 -36.06
N HIS A 98 -3.70 6.70 -36.18
CA HIS A 98 -4.66 6.44 -37.24
C HIS A 98 -4.10 6.76 -38.64
N LYS A 99 -3.25 7.80 -38.77
CA LYS A 99 -2.52 8.09 -40.03
C LYS A 99 -1.40 7.11 -40.34
N PHE A 100 -0.86 6.43 -39.33
CA PHE A 100 0.25 5.48 -39.47
C PHE A 100 -0.24 4.02 -39.69
N LEU A 101 -1.35 3.63 -39.05
CA LEU A 101 -1.91 2.28 -39.13
C LEU A 101 -2.78 2.04 -40.39
N LEU A 102 -3.08 3.09 -41.15
CA LEU A 102 -3.72 2.98 -42.47
C LEU A 102 -2.86 3.63 -43.57
N PRO A 103 -2.04 2.83 -44.25
CA PRO A 103 -1.67 3.10 -45.63
C PRO A 103 -2.45 2.13 -46.51
N LEU A 104 -3.40 2.65 -47.29
CA LEU A 104 -3.61 2.36 -48.72
C LEU A 104 -5.07 2.64 -49.10
N PRO A 105 -5.32 3.40 -50.18
CA PRO A 105 -6.65 3.50 -50.75
C PRO A 105 -7.10 2.10 -51.22
N LEU A 106 -8.37 1.76 -51.02
CA LEU A 106 -8.96 0.49 -51.49
C LEU A 106 -8.75 0.25 -53.00
N SER A 107 -8.46 1.29 -53.78
CA SER A 107 -8.12 1.20 -55.20
C SER A 107 -6.82 0.45 -55.49
N SER A 108 -5.91 0.32 -54.53
CA SER A 108 -4.64 -0.42 -54.70
C SER A 108 -4.79 -1.93 -54.45
N LEU A 109 -5.92 -2.39 -53.88
CA LEU A 109 -6.16 -3.81 -53.57
C LEU A 109 -6.67 -4.61 -54.79
N PHE A 110 -7.26 -3.93 -55.79
CA PHE A 110 -7.81 -4.54 -57.00
C PHE A 110 -6.77 -4.88 -58.07
N LEU A 111 -5.49 -4.52 -57.88
CA LEU A 111 -4.42 -4.79 -58.84
C LEU A 111 -3.74 -6.16 -58.64
N PHE A 112 -4.20 -6.96 -57.68
CA PHE A 112 -3.62 -8.27 -57.32
C PHE A 112 -4.56 -9.47 -57.54
N PHE A 113 -5.72 -9.29 -58.16
CA PHE A 113 -6.61 -10.38 -58.60
C PHE A 113 -7.03 -10.19 -60.05
#